data_AF-A0AB73T1H9-F1
#
_entry.id   AF-A0AB73T1H9-F1
#
_cell.length_a   1.000
_cell.length_b   1.000
_cell.length_c   1.000
_cell.angle_alpha   90.00
_cell.angle_beta   90.00
_cell.angle_gamma   90.00
#
_symmetry.space_group_name_H-M   'P 1'
#
loop_
_entity.id
_entity.type
_entity.pdbx_description
1 polymer ?
#
loop_
_entity_poly.entity_id
_entity_poly.type
_entity_poly.pdbx_seq_one_letter_code
_entity_poly.pdbx_strand_id
1 'polypeptide(L)'
;MTREKLKKWCCYYLLLWLGAFICIGVTQLTGLSIRPIVELVFRLTAYFYPVSIMGYSIWNMKDEESFRNICFGIYLAVFFLITVVFILFLILPMKMERRMDCGYLQITDSSNFPDADRHFFAEPKALLFMEYFDWDVEHDIYILEYKYNTTFTVAENRGDGINRYSPFEHPEIAVRVYFRDIYGIVDDYQYQLTSNIALKYYREKGLLWEYRYVDDYEGNIGFIVKVDDNLEQYAQDLAAMVAEALKDPFYKDNVGWLNIGVAENTWKMLAFGDYLPFKENGISPDFYSDDQNVLNELKKWTKKR
;
A
#
# COMPACT_ATOMS: atom_id res chain seq x y z
N MET A 1 34.99 29.07 21.21
CA MET A 1 34.72 29.40 19.78
C MET A 1 35.24 30.79 19.44
N THR A 2 35.96 30.95 18.33
CA THR A 2 36.42 32.26 17.86
C THR A 2 35.23 33.09 17.35
N ARG A 3 35.35 34.42 17.36
CA ARG A 3 34.31 35.34 16.84
C ARG A 3 33.91 35.00 15.40
N GLU A 4 34.85 34.48 14.61
CA GLU A 4 34.59 33.96 13.26
C GLU A 4 33.70 32.72 13.22
N LYS A 5 33.90 31.77 14.14
CA LYS A 5 33.05 30.58 14.20
C LYS A 5 31.62 30.96 14.60
N LEU A 6 31.41 31.85 15.58
CA LEU A 6 30.07 32.35 15.94
C LEU A 6 29.38 33.04 14.75
N LYS A 7 30.11 33.88 13.99
CA LYS A 7 29.59 34.49 12.76
C LYS A 7 29.18 33.43 11.73
N LYS A 8 29.99 32.40 11.51
CA LYS A 8 29.64 31.27 10.62
C LYS A 8 28.36 30.58 11.09
N TRP A 9 28.22 30.31 12.39
CA TRP A 9 26.99 29.74 12.96
C TRP A 9 25.76 30.65 12.79
N CYS A 10 25.88 31.96 13.03
CA CYS A 10 24.77 32.88 12.74
C CYS A 10 24.42 32.93 11.24
N CYS A 11 25.41 32.89 10.36
CA CYS A 11 25.20 32.84 8.91
C CYS A 11 24.47 31.56 8.49
N TYR A 12 24.86 30.37 8.99
CA TYR A 12 24.17 29.12 8.69
C TYR A 12 22.71 29.13 9.16
N TYR A 13 22.42 29.74 10.31
CA TYR A 13 21.04 29.90 10.78
C TYR A 13 20.21 30.79 9.86
N LEU A 14 20.78 31.94 9.46
CA LEU A 14 20.13 32.86 8.54
C LEU A 14 19.89 32.21 7.18
N LEU A 15 20.83 31.40 6.69
CA LEU A 15 20.67 30.61 5.47
C LEU A 15 19.56 29.55 5.60
N LEU A 16 19.43 28.88 6.75
CA LEU A 16 18.32 27.95 7.02
C LEU A 16 16.97 28.66 6.96
N TRP A 17 16.83 29.81 7.61
CA TRP A 17 15.60 30.60 7.58
C TRP A 17 15.32 31.16 6.19
N LEU A 18 16.33 31.67 5.49
CA LEU A 18 16.20 32.10 4.10
C LEU A 18 15.72 30.94 3.21
N GLY A 19 16.30 29.76 3.38
CA GLY A 19 15.86 28.54 2.68
C GLY A 19 14.40 28.18 2.96
N ALA A 20 13.96 28.30 4.22
CA ALA A 20 12.56 28.08 4.59
C ALA A 20 11.61 29.11 3.93
N PHE A 21 11.98 30.39 3.95
CA PHE A 21 11.22 31.44 3.24
C PHE A 21 11.15 31.19 1.74
N ILE A 22 12.25 30.75 1.12
CA ILE A 22 12.27 30.35 -0.29
C ILE A 22 11.32 29.17 -0.52
N CYS A 23 11.35 28.14 0.33
CA CYS A 23 10.45 26.99 0.20
C CYS A 23 8.97 27.41 0.30
N ILE A 24 8.62 28.28 1.25
CA ILE A 24 7.27 28.84 1.40
C ILE A 24 6.89 29.63 0.13
N GLY A 25 7.80 30.46 -0.38
CA GLY A 25 7.58 31.20 -1.62
C GLY A 25 7.34 30.27 -2.82
N VAL A 26 8.12 29.19 -2.96
CA VAL A 26 7.93 28.17 -4.00
C VAL A 26 6.57 27.49 -3.85
N THR A 27 6.15 27.11 -2.64
CA THR A 27 4.82 26.51 -2.44
C THR A 27 3.69 27.44 -2.87
N GLN A 28 3.80 28.74 -2.56
CA GLN A 28 2.80 29.74 -2.94
C GLN A 28 2.75 29.98 -4.45
N LEU A 29 3.90 29.91 -5.14
CA LEU A 29 4.00 30.17 -6.57
C LEU A 29 3.62 28.96 -7.44
N THR A 30 3.91 27.75 -6.97
CA THR A 30 3.76 26.51 -7.74
C THR A 30 2.52 25.71 -7.38
N GLY A 31 1.90 25.97 -6.23
CA GLY A 31 0.83 25.13 -5.69
C GLY A 31 1.31 23.83 -5.04
N LEU A 32 2.61 23.54 -5.10
CA LEU A 32 3.21 22.38 -4.44
C LEU A 32 3.11 22.51 -2.91
N SER A 33 2.99 21.37 -2.24
CA SER A 33 3.03 21.28 -0.78
C SER A 33 4.40 20.82 -0.30
N ILE A 34 4.85 21.31 0.85
CA ILE A 34 6.05 20.78 1.52
C ILE A 34 5.72 19.40 2.09
N ARG A 35 6.63 18.45 1.90
CA ARG A 35 6.49 17.10 2.47
C ARG A 35 6.49 17.15 4.00
N PRO A 36 5.60 16.41 4.70
CA PRO A 36 5.56 16.44 6.16
C PRO A 36 6.87 16.02 6.83
N ILE A 37 7.62 15.09 6.24
CA ILE A 37 8.94 14.69 6.76
C ILE A 37 9.96 15.84 6.70
N VAL A 38 9.87 16.71 5.70
CA VAL A 38 10.73 17.89 5.55
C VAL A 38 10.36 18.94 6.58
N GLU A 39 9.07 19.13 6.81
CA GLU A 39 8.56 20.01 7.86
C GLU A 39 9.05 19.55 9.24
N LEU A 40 9.02 18.25 9.53
CA LEU A 40 9.55 17.68 10.76
C LEU A 40 11.04 18.00 10.93
N VAL A 41 11.86 17.76 9.89
CA VAL A 41 13.30 18.08 9.92
C VAL A 41 13.54 19.56 10.14
N PHE A 42 12.75 20.42 9.49
CA PHE A 42 12.84 21.87 9.70
C PHE A 42 12.48 22.26 11.13
N ARG A 43 11.39 21.74 11.70
CA ARG A 43 10.99 22.00 13.10
C ARG A 43 12.09 21.56 14.08
N LEU A 44 12.65 20.37 13.90
CA LEU A 44 13.74 19.84 14.73
C LEU A 44 15.00 20.72 14.64
N THR A 45 15.42 21.07 13.42
CA THR A 45 16.61 21.92 13.22
C THR A 45 16.41 23.33 13.77
N ALA A 46 15.25 23.95 13.53
CA ALA A 46 14.90 25.26 14.09
C ALA A 46 14.90 25.27 15.63
N TYR A 47 14.57 24.14 16.27
CA TYR A 47 14.59 24.00 17.72
C TYR A 47 16.00 23.72 18.28
N PHE A 48 16.69 22.69 17.80
CA PHE A 48 17.98 22.27 18.37
C PHE A 48 19.10 23.26 18.11
N TYR A 49 19.05 23.97 16.99
CA TYR A 49 20.13 24.86 16.56
C TYR A 49 20.37 26.06 17.51
N PRO A 50 19.37 26.90 17.86
CA PRO A 50 19.58 28.01 18.79
C PRO A 50 19.96 27.54 20.19
N VAL A 51 19.36 26.44 20.67
CA VAL A 51 19.70 25.82 21.95
C VAL A 51 21.18 25.44 21.99
N SER A 52 21.66 24.76 20.95
CA SER A 52 23.05 24.30 20.87
C SER A 52 24.04 25.47 20.84
N ILE A 53 23.74 26.54 20.10
CA ILE A 53 24.60 27.73 20.05
C ILE A 53 24.64 28.43 21.40
N MET A 54 23.50 28.58 22.07
CA MET A 54 23.42 29.26 23.37
C MET A 54 24.18 28.46 24.44
N GLY A 55 23.93 27.16 24.55
CA GLY A 55 24.63 26.29 25.50
C GLY A 55 26.13 26.26 25.27
N TYR A 56 26.56 26.14 24.00
CA TYR A 56 27.97 26.22 23.65
C TYR A 56 28.59 27.59 24.02
N SER A 57 27.87 28.69 23.78
CA SER A 57 28.37 30.05 24.05
C SER A 57 28.60 30.26 25.55
N ILE A 58 27.68 29.79 26.40
CA ILE A 58 27.79 29.85 27.86
C ILE A 58 28.95 28.97 28.36
N TRP A 59 29.09 27.76 27.82
CA TRP A 59 30.19 26.85 28.19
C TRP A 59 31.59 27.46 27.94
N ASN A 60 31.71 28.29 26.89
CA ASN A 60 32.96 28.91 26.49
C ASN A 60 33.14 30.35 27.01
N MET A 61 32.27 30.83 27.91
CA MET A 61 32.46 32.12 28.58
C MET A 61 33.76 32.11 29.39
N LYS A 62 34.55 33.18 29.24
CA LYS A 62 35.82 33.39 29.97
C LYS A 62 35.63 34.14 31.30
N ASP A 63 34.38 34.41 31.67
CA ASP A 63 34.02 35.09 32.91
C ASP A 63 34.24 34.20 34.13
N GLU A 64 34.09 34.78 35.32
CA GLU A 64 34.20 34.05 36.58
C GLU A 64 33.32 32.79 36.60
N GLU A 65 33.87 31.71 37.15
CA GLU A 65 33.23 30.40 37.18
C GLU A 65 31.83 30.44 37.81
N SER A 66 31.66 31.21 38.89
CA SER A 66 30.38 31.43 39.56
C SER A 66 29.33 32.03 38.63
N PHE A 67 29.71 33.06 37.85
CA PHE A 67 28.82 33.70 36.90
C PHE A 67 28.45 32.76 35.74
N ARG A 68 29.44 32.04 35.19
CA ARG A 68 29.22 31.02 34.16
C ARG A 68 28.23 29.94 34.63
N ASN A 69 28.37 29.47 35.88
CA ASN A 69 27.49 28.46 36.46
C ASN A 69 26.05 28.98 36.64
N ILE A 70 25.88 30.25 37.03
CA ILE A 70 24.56 30.90 37.09
C ILE A 70 23.92 30.97 35.70
N CYS A 71 24.66 31.43 34.68
CA CYS A 71 24.18 31.47 33.31
C CYS A 71 23.82 30.08 32.78
N PHE A 72 24.61 29.06 33.12
CA PHE A 72 24.33 27.68 32.73
C PHE A 72 23.07 27.13 33.41
N GLY A 73 22.87 27.43 34.70
CA GLY A 73 21.65 27.07 35.44
C GLY A 73 20.40 27.70 34.83
N ILE A 74 20.44 29.00 34.49
CA ILE A 74 19.35 29.69 33.80
C ILE A 74 19.10 29.07 32.42
N TYR A 75 20.15 28.79 31.65
CA TYR A 75 20.04 28.14 30.35
C TYR A 75 19.37 26.76 30.45
N LEU A 76 19.73 25.94 31.44
CA LEU A 76 19.09 24.63 31.63
C LEU A 76 17.61 24.75 31.98
N ALA A 77 17.24 25.71 32.83
CA ALA A 77 15.85 25.97 33.18
C ALA A 77 15.03 26.42 31.96
N VAL A 78 15.56 27.34 31.17
CA VAL A 78 14.95 27.82 29.91
C VAL A 78 14.87 26.69 28.88
N PHE A 79 15.96 25.93 28.71
CA PHE A 79 15.99 24.77 27.82
C PHE A 79 14.88 23.80 28.18
N PHE A 80 14.77 23.38 29.45
CA PHE A 80 13.71 22.48 29.91
C PHE A 80 12.30 23.00 29.57
N LEU A 81 12.03 24.28 29.84
CA LEU A 81 10.75 24.91 29.52
C LEU A 81 10.44 24.85 28.01
N ILE A 82 11.39 25.24 27.17
CA ILE A 82 11.22 25.24 25.70
C ILE A 82 11.10 23.80 25.18
N THR A 83 11.82 22.83 25.76
CA THR A 83 11.68 21.40 25.41
C THR A 83 10.26 20.92 25.65
N VAL A 84 9.65 21.24 26.80
CA VAL A 84 8.27 20.86 27.10
C VAL A 84 7.32 21.46 26.06
N VAL A 85 7.46 22.75 25.74
CA VAL A 85 6.64 23.41 24.71
C VAL A 85 6.86 22.78 23.33
N PHE A 86 8.09 22.45 22.98
CA PHE A 86 8.43 21.82 21.69
C PHE A 86 7.86 20.40 21.59
N ILE A 87 7.92 19.61 22.66
CA ILE A 87 7.29 18.29 22.72
C ILE A 87 5.77 18.43 22.54
N LEU A 88 5.13 19.39 23.21
CA LEU A 88 3.70 19.68 23.00
C LEU A 88 3.41 20.07 21.54
N PHE A 89 4.30 20.84 20.91
CA PHE A 89 4.18 21.23 19.50
C PHE A 89 4.44 20.08 18.51
N LEU A 90 5.22 19.06 18.90
CA LEU A 90 5.38 17.81 18.15
C LEU A 90 4.19 16.86 18.34
N ILE A 91 3.53 16.90 19.51
CA ILE A 91 2.32 16.12 19.80
C ILE A 91 1.09 16.74 19.11
N LEU A 92 1.09 18.05 18.84
CA LEU A 92 0.09 18.65 17.95
C LEU A 92 0.11 17.94 16.58
N PRO A 93 -1.06 17.69 15.99
CA PRO A 93 -1.17 16.78 14.86
C PRO A 93 -0.35 17.27 13.68
N MET A 94 0.75 16.56 13.45
CA MET A 94 1.56 16.70 12.25
C MET A 94 1.06 15.66 11.26
N LYS A 95 0.89 16.07 10.01
CA LYS A 95 0.55 15.13 8.95
C LYS A 95 1.62 14.04 8.91
N MET A 96 1.20 12.78 8.96
CA MET A 96 2.14 11.67 8.81
C MET A 96 2.27 11.33 7.34
N GLU A 97 3.52 11.22 6.88
CA GLU A 97 3.82 10.75 5.54
C GLU A 97 4.21 9.27 5.59
N ARG A 98 3.58 8.46 4.74
CA ARG A 98 4.00 7.08 4.48
C ARG A 98 4.17 6.90 2.99
N ARG A 99 5.25 6.23 2.60
CA ARG A 99 5.54 5.93 1.19
C ARG A 99 4.90 4.61 0.81
N MET A 100 4.15 4.61 -0.28
CA MET A 100 3.64 3.41 -0.95
C MET A 100 4.76 2.82 -1.81
N ASP A 101 4.71 1.51 -2.05
CA ASP A 101 5.73 0.82 -2.84
C ASP A 101 5.83 1.37 -4.27
N CYS A 102 4.71 1.77 -4.86
CA CYS A 102 4.65 2.39 -6.19
C CYS A 102 5.26 3.81 -6.25
N GLY A 103 5.73 4.36 -5.12
CA GLY A 103 6.38 5.66 -5.05
C GLY A 103 5.48 6.83 -4.65
N TYR A 104 4.16 6.65 -4.66
CA TYR A 104 3.21 7.61 -4.11
C TYR A 104 3.33 7.74 -2.58
N LEU A 105 2.74 8.81 -2.05
CA LEU A 105 2.70 9.11 -0.62
C LEU A 105 1.25 9.04 -0.15
N GLN A 106 1.02 8.35 0.96
CA GLN A 106 -0.19 8.51 1.75
C GLN A 106 0.09 9.50 2.88
N ILE A 107 -0.73 10.53 2.96
CA ILE A 107 -0.67 11.55 3.99
C ILE A 107 -1.85 11.36 4.93
N THR A 108 -1.55 11.03 6.17
CA THR A 108 -2.55 10.93 7.24
C THR A 108 -2.64 12.26 7.97
N ASP A 109 -3.80 12.89 7.92
CA ASP A 109 -4.15 14.04 8.73
C ASP A 109 -4.95 13.55 9.93
N SER A 110 -4.25 13.35 11.05
CA SER A 110 -4.87 12.98 12.31
C SER A 110 -5.42 14.25 12.96
N SER A 111 -6.53 14.78 12.45
CA SER A 111 -7.19 15.91 13.13
C SER A 111 -7.53 15.51 14.56
N ASN A 112 -7.25 16.40 15.52
CA ASN A 112 -7.38 16.17 16.96
C ASN A 112 -8.54 15.22 17.35
N PHE A 113 -8.24 14.29 18.26
CA PHE A 113 -9.22 13.39 18.90
C PHE A 113 -10.53 14.14 19.24
N PRO A 114 -11.72 13.68 18.81
CA PRO A 114 -12.06 12.29 18.43
C PRO A 114 -12.27 12.04 16.92
N ASP A 115 -11.88 12.95 16.03
CA ASP A 115 -12.18 12.78 14.60
C ASP A 115 -11.40 11.61 13.98
N ALA A 116 -12.02 10.92 13.04
CA ALA A 116 -11.37 9.85 12.28
C ALA A 116 -10.26 10.42 11.40
N ASP A 117 -9.13 9.71 11.33
CA ASP A 117 -7.99 10.04 10.47
C ASP A 117 -8.45 10.22 9.02
N ARG A 118 -8.02 11.32 8.40
CA ARG A 118 -8.24 11.56 6.97
C ARG A 118 -7.00 11.16 6.20
N HIS A 119 -7.19 10.38 5.15
CA HIS A 119 -6.12 9.95 4.26
C HIS A 119 -6.20 10.70 2.93
N PHE A 120 -5.07 11.26 2.53
CA PHE A 120 -4.87 11.91 1.24
C PHE A 120 -3.71 11.24 0.51
N PHE A 121 -3.67 11.37 -0.80
CA PHE A 121 -2.59 10.83 -1.62
C PHE A 121 -1.84 11.95 -2.32
N ALA A 122 -0.53 11.75 -2.51
CA ALA A 122 0.33 12.74 -3.14
C ALA A 122 1.46 12.12 -3.93
N GLU A 123 1.88 12.80 -5.00
CA GLU A 123 3.06 12.46 -5.78
C GLU A 123 4.28 13.25 -5.27
N PRO A 124 5.44 12.61 -5.09
CA PRO A 124 6.67 13.33 -4.82
C PRO A 124 7.19 14.02 -6.10
N LYS A 125 7.17 15.35 -6.16
CA LYS A 125 7.71 16.11 -7.32
C LYS A 125 9.20 16.48 -7.17
N ALA A 126 9.71 16.49 -5.95
CA ALA A 126 11.13 16.69 -5.63
C ALA A 126 11.45 16.12 -4.25
N LEU A 127 12.71 16.24 -3.81
CA LEU A 127 13.10 15.81 -2.45
C LEU A 127 12.25 16.49 -1.37
N LEU A 128 11.89 17.76 -1.58
CA LEU A 128 11.25 18.61 -0.57
C LEU A 128 9.74 18.76 -0.74
N PHE A 129 9.22 18.50 -1.95
CA PHE A 129 7.88 18.91 -2.37
C PHE A 129 7.06 17.71 -2.82
N MET A 130 5.75 17.84 -2.64
CA MET A 130 4.74 16.90 -3.09
C MET A 130 3.57 17.64 -3.70
N GLU A 131 2.80 16.94 -4.51
CA GLU A 131 1.54 17.42 -5.09
C GLU A 131 0.43 16.45 -4.71
N TYR A 132 -0.64 16.97 -4.07
CA TYR A 132 -1.80 16.16 -3.75
C TYR A 132 -2.56 15.78 -5.02
N PHE A 133 -3.11 14.58 -5.05
CA PHE A 133 -3.98 14.13 -6.13
C PHE A 133 -5.20 13.41 -5.56
N ASP A 134 -6.28 13.41 -6.34
CA ASP A 134 -7.40 12.49 -6.18
C ASP A 134 -7.21 11.33 -7.14
N TRP A 135 -7.61 10.13 -6.72
CA TRP A 135 -7.49 8.94 -7.57
C TRP A 135 -8.28 9.11 -8.87
N ASP A 136 -7.57 9.03 -9.98
CA ASP A 136 -8.11 9.06 -11.33
C ASP A 136 -7.65 7.83 -12.13
N VAL A 137 -8.01 7.82 -13.41
CA VAL A 137 -7.67 6.74 -14.36
C VAL A 137 -6.16 6.56 -14.52
N GLU A 138 -5.39 7.64 -14.55
CA GLU A 138 -3.94 7.57 -14.78
C GLU A 138 -3.25 6.95 -13.57
N HIS A 139 -3.63 7.37 -12.36
CA HIS A 139 -3.08 6.84 -11.12
C HIS A 139 -3.47 5.39 -10.87
N ASP A 140 -4.72 5.01 -11.20
CA ASP A 140 -5.19 3.63 -11.10
C ASP A 140 -4.44 2.69 -12.06
N ILE A 141 -4.26 3.11 -13.31
CA ILE A 141 -3.46 2.35 -14.29
C ILE A 141 -2.03 2.20 -13.77
N TYR A 142 -1.37 3.29 -13.37
CA TYR A 142 0.00 3.23 -12.88
C TYR A 142 0.18 2.25 -11.72
N ILE A 143 -0.73 2.24 -10.73
CA ILE A 143 -0.60 1.34 -9.58
C ILE A 143 -0.94 -0.12 -9.93
N LEU A 144 -1.86 -0.38 -10.87
CA LEU A 144 -2.11 -1.72 -11.41
C LEU A 144 -0.90 -2.24 -12.18
N GLU A 145 -0.32 -1.41 -13.04
CA GLU A 145 0.88 -1.75 -13.82
C GLU A 145 2.08 -2.01 -12.90
N TYR A 146 2.23 -1.21 -11.83
CA TYR A 146 3.26 -1.44 -10.82
C TYR A 146 3.06 -2.78 -10.10
N LYS A 147 1.82 -3.11 -9.71
CA LYS A 147 1.50 -4.33 -8.95
C LYS A 147 1.70 -5.60 -9.79
N TYR A 148 1.26 -5.59 -11.04
CA TYR A 148 1.19 -6.78 -11.88
C TYR A 148 2.26 -6.85 -12.97
N ASN A 149 3.07 -5.80 -13.13
CA ASN A 149 4.13 -5.71 -14.13
C ASN A 149 3.62 -6.00 -15.57
N THR A 150 2.41 -5.56 -15.87
CA THR A 150 1.76 -5.64 -17.18
C THR A 150 1.06 -4.33 -17.49
N THR A 151 0.79 -4.03 -18.76
CA THR A 151 0.15 -2.77 -19.17
C THR A 151 -1.36 -2.84 -19.03
N PHE A 152 -1.99 -1.74 -18.58
CA PHE A 152 -3.44 -1.64 -18.47
C PHE A 152 -4.00 -0.53 -19.36
N THR A 153 -5.20 -0.74 -19.87
CA THR A 153 -5.98 0.27 -20.60
C THR A 153 -7.37 0.39 -20.03
N VAL A 154 -8.07 1.50 -20.28
CA VAL A 154 -9.46 1.66 -19.86
C VAL A 154 -10.34 0.65 -20.60
N ALA A 155 -11.09 -0.16 -19.84
CA ALA A 155 -12.04 -1.13 -20.37
C ALA A 155 -13.30 -0.43 -20.92
N GLU A 156 -14.12 -1.15 -21.69
CA GLU A 156 -15.39 -0.63 -22.19
C GLU A 156 -16.31 -0.22 -21.03
N ASN A 157 -16.86 0.99 -21.12
CA ASN A 157 -17.74 1.53 -20.09
C ASN A 157 -19.08 0.77 -20.07
N ARG A 158 -19.43 0.21 -18.91
CA ARG A 158 -20.66 -0.55 -18.69
C ARG A 158 -21.88 0.33 -18.32
N GLY A 159 -21.72 1.65 -18.27
CA GLY A 159 -22.79 2.61 -17.99
C GLY A 159 -23.16 2.77 -16.51
N ASP A 160 -22.35 2.22 -15.61
CA ASP A 160 -22.55 2.27 -14.14
C ASP A 160 -21.70 3.34 -13.45
N GLY A 161 -20.91 4.11 -14.21
CA GLY A 161 -20.03 5.15 -13.69
C GLY A 161 -18.80 4.62 -12.96
N ILE A 162 -18.51 3.32 -13.07
CA ILE A 162 -17.36 2.67 -12.44
C ILE A 162 -16.28 2.42 -13.48
N ASN A 163 -15.10 2.99 -13.26
CA ASN A 163 -13.94 2.75 -14.10
C ASN A 163 -13.47 1.31 -13.96
N ARG A 164 -13.15 0.69 -15.09
CA ARG A 164 -12.56 -0.64 -15.18
C ARG A 164 -11.39 -0.62 -16.14
N TYR A 165 -10.48 -1.56 -15.96
CA TYR A 165 -9.19 -1.59 -16.64
C TYR A 165 -8.94 -2.98 -17.22
N SER A 166 -8.55 -3.05 -18.50
CA SER A 166 -8.23 -4.30 -19.18
C SER A 166 -6.71 -4.46 -19.26
N PRO A 167 -6.15 -5.57 -18.76
CA PRO A 167 -4.74 -5.88 -18.94
C PRO A 167 -4.46 -6.21 -20.41
N PHE A 168 -3.29 -5.84 -20.92
CA PHE A 168 -2.92 -6.04 -22.31
C PHE A 168 -2.94 -7.53 -22.73
N GLU A 169 -2.54 -8.42 -21.83
CA GLU A 169 -2.48 -9.87 -22.07
C GLU A 169 -3.86 -10.53 -22.06
N HIS A 170 -4.87 -9.91 -21.41
CA HIS A 170 -6.24 -10.41 -21.29
C HIS A 170 -7.27 -9.29 -21.53
N PRO A 171 -7.39 -8.79 -22.77
CA PRO A 171 -8.25 -7.65 -23.09
C PRO A 171 -9.74 -7.92 -22.84
N GLU A 172 -10.16 -9.18 -22.72
CA GLU A 172 -11.52 -9.59 -22.40
C GLU A 172 -11.90 -9.40 -20.93
N ILE A 173 -10.92 -9.12 -20.06
CA ILE A 173 -11.11 -8.92 -18.62
C ILE A 173 -11.28 -7.42 -18.33
N ALA A 174 -12.10 -7.08 -17.33
CA ALA A 174 -12.36 -5.70 -16.95
C ALA A 174 -12.20 -5.51 -15.44
N VAL A 175 -10.95 -5.30 -15.02
CA VAL A 175 -10.51 -5.20 -13.62
C VAL A 175 -11.03 -3.93 -12.96
N ARG A 176 -11.47 -4.03 -11.72
CA ARG A 176 -11.88 -2.92 -10.89
C ARG A 176 -10.96 -2.76 -9.69
N VAL A 177 -10.59 -1.51 -9.39
CA VAL A 177 -9.94 -1.13 -8.12
C VAL A 177 -11.01 -0.74 -7.11
N TYR A 178 -11.01 -1.39 -5.96
CA TYR A 178 -12.01 -1.19 -4.89
C TYR A 178 -11.49 -0.26 -3.79
N PHE A 179 -10.22 -0.41 -3.43
CA PHE A 179 -9.63 0.30 -2.32
C PHE A 179 -8.13 0.53 -2.55
N ARG A 180 -7.61 1.64 -2.02
CA ARG A 180 -6.19 1.99 -2.06
C ARG A 180 -5.71 2.36 -0.66
N ASP A 181 -4.57 1.85 -0.26
CA ASP A 181 -3.92 2.18 1.02
C ASP A 181 -2.39 2.13 0.93
N ILE A 182 -1.72 2.28 2.08
CA ILE A 182 -0.26 2.22 2.18
C ILE A 182 0.36 0.92 1.67
N TYR A 183 -0.40 -0.18 1.63
CA TYR A 183 0.06 -1.50 1.20
C TYR A 183 -0.26 -1.78 -0.27
N GLY A 184 -0.94 -0.85 -0.97
CA GLY A 184 -1.21 -0.92 -2.39
C GLY A 184 -2.70 -0.82 -2.69
N ILE A 185 -3.20 -1.78 -3.47
CA ILE A 185 -4.59 -1.79 -3.95
C ILE A 185 -5.27 -3.13 -3.69
N VAL A 186 -6.57 -3.04 -3.43
CA VAL A 186 -7.51 -4.14 -3.51
C VAL A 186 -8.22 -4.03 -4.86
N ASP A 187 -8.02 -5.04 -5.69
CA ASP A 187 -8.59 -5.16 -7.02
C ASP A 187 -9.03 -6.61 -7.28
N ASP A 188 -9.73 -6.84 -8.38
CA ASP A 188 -10.29 -8.14 -8.73
C ASP A 188 -9.58 -8.85 -9.90
N TYR A 189 -8.38 -8.41 -10.32
CA TYR A 189 -7.74 -8.94 -11.53
C TYR A 189 -7.52 -10.45 -11.45
N GLN A 190 -6.88 -10.90 -10.37
CA GLN A 190 -6.60 -12.31 -10.16
C GLN A 190 -7.89 -13.16 -10.13
N TYR A 191 -8.97 -12.64 -9.54
CA TYR A 191 -10.26 -13.32 -9.50
C TYR A 191 -10.88 -13.42 -10.90
N GLN A 192 -10.86 -12.32 -11.66
CA GLN A 192 -11.41 -12.30 -13.01
C GLN A 192 -10.61 -13.18 -13.97
N LEU A 193 -9.28 -13.17 -13.91
CA LEU A 193 -8.43 -14.02 -14.75
C LEU A 193 -8.71 -15.50 -14.49
N THR A 194 -8.66 -15.90 -13.22
CA THR A 194 -8.89 -17.29 -12.84
C THR A 194 -10.29 -17.75 -13.24
N SER A 195 -11.30 -16.92 -12.98
CA SER A 195 -12.70 -17.21 -13.29
C SER A 195 -12.97 -17.23 -14.80
N ASN A 196 -12.33 -16.35 -15.57
CA ASN A 196 -12.48 -16.31 -17.02
C ASN A 196 -11.90 -17.58 -17.66
N ILE A 197 -10.69 -17.99 -17.28
CA ILE A 197 -10.05 -19.22 -17.76
C ILE A 197 -10.93 -20.44 -17.43
N ALA A 198 -11.40 -20.54 -16.18
CA ALA A 198 -12.25 -21.64 -15.75
C ALA A 198 -13.59 -21.68 -16.51
N LEU A 199 -14.24 -20.53 -16.70
CA LEU A 199 -15.49 -20.42 -17.48
C LEU A 199 -15.30 -20.76 -18.95
N LYS A 200 -14.18 -20.35 -19.55
CA LYS A 200 -13.84 -20.69 -20.93
C LYS A 200 -13.69 -22.20 -21.08
N TYR A 201 -12.91 -22.84 -20.21
CA TYR A 201 -12.77 -24.29 -20.19
C TYR A 201 -14.11 -25.00 -19.98
N TYR A 202 -14.90 -24.54 -18.99
CA TYR A 202 -16.23 -25.08 -18.68
C TYR A 202 -17.14 -25.07 -19.91
N ARG A 203 -17.17 -23.95 -20.66
CA ARG A 203 -18.00 -23.79 -21.86
C ARG A 203 -17.49 -24.62 -23.03
N GLU A 204 -16.18 -24.63 -23.28
CA GLU A 204 -15.56 -25.38 -24.37
C GLU A 204 -15.75 -26.90 -24.22
N LYS A 205 -15.74 -27.40 -22.99
CA LYS A 205 -15.98 -28.81 -22.68
C LYS A 205 -17.46 -29.17 -22.53
N GLY A 206 -18.36 -28.19 -22.58
CA GLY A 206 -19.80 -28.42 -22.44
C GLY A 206 -20.18 -28.99 -21.07
N LEU A 207 -19.48 -28.58 -20.02
CA LEU A 207 -19.75 -29.05 -18.66
C LEU A 207 -21.12 -28.54 -18.18
N LEU A 208 -21.72 -29.27 -17.25
CA LEU A 208 -23.06 -28.98 -16.71
C LEU A 208 -23.05 -28.79 -15.18
N TRP A 209 -21.87 -28.64 -14.58
CA TRP A 209 -21.72 -28.38 -13.14
C TRP A 209 -22.32 -27.03 -12.77
N GLU A 210 -23.02 -26.97 -11.65
CA GLU A 210 -23.52 -25.69 -11.16
C GLU A 210 -22.35 -24.80 -10.73
N TYR A 211 -22.37 -23.53 -11.13
CA TYR A 211 -21.47 -22.51 -10.61
C TYR A 211 -22.26 -21.26 -10.22
N ARG A 212 -21.71 -20.46 -9.31
CA ARG A 212 -22.29 -19.18 -8.88
C ARG A 212 -21.19 -18.13 -8.78
N TYR A 213 -21.58 -16.86 -8.79
CA TYR A 213 -20.68 -15.77 -8.43
C TYR A 213 -20.43 -15.79 -6.92
N VAL A 214 -19.19 -15.52 -6.52
CA VAL A 214 -18.70 -15.65 -5.13
C VAL A 214 -18.05 -14.34 -4.70
N ASP A 215 -18.23 -13.98 -3.44
CA ASP A 215 -17.71 -12.75 -2.84
C ASP A 215 -18.25 -11.45 -3.47
N ASP A 216 -17.76 -10.31 -2.99
CA ASP A 216 -18.13 -8.96 -3.44
C ASP A 216 -17.28 -8.49 -4.64
N TYR A 217 -16.37 -9.33 -5.15
CA TYR A 217 -15.49 -9.02 -6.29
C TYR A 217 -16.14 -9.40 -7.62
N GLU A 218 -16.09 -8.50 -8.59
CA GLU A 218 -16.75 -8.70 -9.89
C GLU A 218 -16.10 -9.87 -10.65
N GLY A 219 -16.95 -10.69 -11.26
CA GLY A 219 -16.49 -11.79 -12.13
C GLY A 219 -15.93 -13.01 -11.40
N ASN A 220 -15.78 -12.99 -10.07
CA ASN A 220 -15.35 -14.14 -9.30
C ASN A 220 -16.43 -15.22 -9.28
N ILE A 221 -16.08 -16.45 -9.68
CA ILE A 221 -17.00 -17.59 -9.66
C ILE A 221 -16.50 -18.73 -8.77
N GLY A 222 -17.42 -19.61 -8.42
CA GLY A 222 -17.13 -20.87 -7.78
C GLY A 222 -18.07 -21.97 -8.22
N PHE A 223 -17.52 -23.18 -8.31
CA PHE A 223 -18.23 -24.38 -8.75
C PHE A 223 -18.82 -25.10 -7.53
N ILE A 224 -20.07 -25.54 -7.62
CA ILE A 224 -20.82 -26.14 -6.52
C ILE A 224 -20.81 -27.65 -6.65
N VAL A 225 -20.43 -28.34 -5.59
CA VAL A 225 -20.44 -29.79 -5.49
C VAL A 225 -21.74 -30.23 -4.80
N LYS A 226 -22.60 -30.94 -5.53
CA LYS A 226 -23.83 -31.54 -5.02
C LYS A 226 -23.57 -32.91 -4.42
N VAL A 227 -24.52 -33.40 -3.62
CA VAL A 227 -24.40 -34.69 -2.93
C VAL A 227 -24.30 -35.86 -3.93
N ASP A 228 -25.03 -35.77 -5.04
CA ASP A 228 -25.14 -36.83 -6.04
C ASP A 228 -24.18 -36.65 -7.24
N ASP A 229 -23.28 -35.66 -7.17
CA ASP A 229 -22.30 -35.43 -8.23
C ASP A 229 -21.24 -36.55 -8.25
N ASN A 230 -20.82 -36.93 -9.45
CA ASN A 230 -19.69 -37.84 -9.63
C ASN A 230 -18.39 -37.11 -9.27
N LEU A 231 -17.91 -37.31 -8.04
CA LEU A 231 -16.74 -36.62 -7.51
C LEU A 231 -15.46 -36.91 -8.31
N GLU A 232 -15.31 -38.11 -8.87
CA GLU A 232 -14.18 -38.47 -9.73
C GLU A 232 -14.16 -37.62 -11.01
N GLN A 233 -15.30 -37.51 -11.72
CA GLN A 233 -15.39 -36.65 -12.90
C GLN A 233 -15.21 -35.17 -12.53
N TYR A 234 -15.80 -34.74 -11.43
CA TYR A 234 -15.68 -33.36 -10.94
C TYR A 234 -14.21 -33.01 -10.64
N ALA A 235 -13.48 -33.92 -9.99
CA ALA A 235 -12.07 -33.73 -9.68
C ALA A 235 -11.22 -33.63 -10.95
N GLN A 236 -11.50 -34.46 -11.96
CA GLN A 236 -10.83 -34.39 -13.27
C GLN A 236 -11.06 -33.05 -13.96
N ASP A 237 -12.30 -32.56 -13.98
CA ASP A 237 -12.64 -31.30 -14.62
C ASP A 237 -11.99 -30.11 -13.90
N LEU A 238 -12.02 -30.08 -12.56
CA LEU A 238 -11.36 -29.05 -11.77
C LEU A 238 -9.84 -29.08 -11.94
N ALA A 239 -9.23 -30.26 -11.91
CA ALA A 239 -7.78 -30.40 -12.09
C ALA A 239 -7.36 -29.91 -13.48
N ALA A 240 -8.15 -30.21 -14.51
CA ALA A 240 -7.92 -29.70 -15.85
C ALA A 240 -8.08 -28.17 -15.94
N MET A 241 -9.03 -27.56 -15.22
CA MET A 241 -9.15 -26.10 -15.13
C MET A 241 -7.92 -25.47 -14.45
N VAL A 242 -7.40 -26.08 -13.38
CA VAL A 242 -6.16 -25.64 -12.72
C VAL A 242 -4.98 -25.76 -13.68
N ALA A 243 -4.87 -26.89 -14.39
CA ALA A 243 -3.83 -27.11 -15.40
C ALA A 243 -3.90 -26.10 -16.55
N GLU A 244 -5.12 -25.72 -16.98
CA GLU A 244 -5.32 -24.69 -17.99
C GLU A 244 -4.88 -23.31 -17.47
N ALA A 245 -5.26 -22.95 -16.24
CA ALA A 245 -4.85 -21.68 -15.63
C ALA A 245 -3.32 -21.58 -15.52
N LEU A 246 -2.64 -22.64 -15.10
CA LEU A 246 -1.17 -22.66 -14.96
C LEU A 246 -0.39 -22.50 -16.27
N LYS A 247 -1.04 -22.57 -17.43
CA LYS A 247 -0.39 -22.20 -18.70
C LYS A 247 -0.14 -20.71 -18.81
N ASP A 248 -0.89 -19.91 -18.05
CA ASP A 248 -0.76 -18.47 -18.02
C ASP A 248 0.51 -18.04 -17.26
N PRO A 249 1.41 -17.23 -17.87
CA PRO A 249 2.60 -16.73 -17.20
C PRO A 249 2.32 -15.95 -15.92
N PHE A 250 1.14 -15.36 -15.77
CA PHE A 250 0.72 -14.60 -14.58
C PHE A 250 0.93 -15.41 -13.29
N TYR A 251 0.61 -16.71 -13.29
CA TYR A 251 0.68 -17.56 -12.09
C TYR A 251 2.08 -18.06 -11.74
N LYS A 252 3.12 -17.65 -12.46
CA LYS A 252 4.51 -17.88 -12.04
C LYS A 252 4.88 -17.05 -10.82
N ASP A 253 4.38 -15.82 -10.79
CA ASP A 253 4.69 -14.83 -9.76
C ASP A 253 3.46 -14.45 -8.93
N ASN A 254 2.27 -14.94 -9.30
CA ASN A 254 1.01 -14.69 -8.60
C ASN A 254 0.31 -15.99 -8.23
N VAL A 255 -0.48 -15.95 -7.15
CA VAL A 255 -1.36 -17.04 -6.76
C VAL A 255 -2.60 -17.06 -7.67
N GLY A 256 -3.24 -18.22 -7.81
CA GLY A 256 -4.59 -18.38 -8.33
C GLY A 256 -5.40 -19.32 -7.43
N TRP A 257 -6.73 -19.28 -7.53
CA TRP A 257 -7.58 -20.27 -6.86
C TRP A 257 -8.90 -20.50 -7.58
N LEU A 258 -9.36 -21.75 -7.55
CA LEU A 258 -10.74 -22.10 -7.88
C LEU A 258 -11.58 -22.23 -6.60
N ASN A 259 -12.69 -21.50 -6.54
CA ASN A 259 -13.64 -21.59 -5.42
C ASN A 259 -14.57 -22.79 -5.60
N ILE A 260 -14.69 -23.61 -4.57
CA ILE A 260 -15.50 -24.82 -4.55
C ILE A 260 -16.54 -24.73 -3.43
N GLY A 261 -17.82 -24.71 -3.80
CA GLY A 261 -18.94 -24.70 -2.87
C GLY A 261 -19.26 -26.11 -2.40
N VAL A 262 -18.97 -26.40 -1.13
CA VAL A 262 -19.10 -27.75 -0.53
C VAL A 262 -20.20 -27.85 0.51
N ALA A 263 -20.96 -26.81 0.79
CA ALA A 263 -22.24 -26.82 1.50
C ALA A 263 -22.92 -25.46 1.31
N GLU A 264 -24.14 -25.26 1.83
CA GLU A 264 -24.73 -23.91 1.88
C GLU A 264 -23.75 -22.95 2.54
N ASN A 265 -23.37 -21.90 1.79
CA ASN A 265 -22.45 -20.84 2.21
C ASN A 265 -21.06 -21.30 2.71
N THR A 266 -20.61 -22.51 2.34
CA THR A 266 -19.26 -22.98 2.66
C THR A 266 -18.41 -23.12 1.41
N TRP A 267 -17.43 -22.22 1.29
CA TRP A 267 -16.47 -22.20 0.20
C TRP A 267 -15.12 -22.80 0.62
N LYS A 268 -14.53 -23.57 -0.28
CA LYS A 268 -13.17 -24.09 -0.21
C LYS A 268 -12.42 -23.61 -1.45
N MET A 269 -11.10 -23.64 -1.39
CA MET A 269 -10.27 -23.18 -2.50
C MET A 269 -9.28 -24.26 -2.90
N LEU A 270 -9.11 -24.42 -4.21
CA LEU A 270 -7.99 -25.11 -4.81
C LEU A 270 -7.00 -24.05 -5.26
N ALA A 271 -6.00 -23.76 -4.41
CA ALA A 271 -4.98 -22.76 -4.69
C ALA A 271 -3.86 -23.32 -5.58
N PHE A 272 -3.28 -22.48 -6.44
CA PHE A 272 -2.20 -22.85 -7.35
C PHE A 272 -1.31 -21.65 -7.65
N GLY A 273 -0.20 -21.87 -8.38
CA GLY A 273 0.76 -20.82 -8.70
C GLY A 273 1.60 -20.43 -7.48
N ASP A 274 1.85 -19.12 -7.31
CA ASP A 274 2.76 -18.58 -6.29
C ASP A 274 2.18 -18.55 -4.86
N TYR A 275 1.44 -19.58 -4.46
CA TYR A 275 0.76 -19.62 -3.16
C TYR A 275 1.75 -19.80 -2.01
N LEU A 276 1.85 -18.83 -1.10
CA LEU A 276 2.83 -18.83 0.00
C LEU A 276 2.83 -20.12 0.85
N PRO A 277 1.68 -20.68 1.27
CA PRO A 277 1.66 -21.95 1.98
C PRO A 277 2.22 -23.14 1.18
N PHE A 278 2.16 -23.11 -0.16
CA PHE A 278 2.83 -24.14 -0.96
C PHE A 278 4.35 -24.01 -0.88
N LYS A 279 4.88 -22.78 -0.98
CA LYS A 279 6.31 -22.50 -0.81
C LYS A 279 6.82 -22.93 0.57
N GLU A 280 6.10 -22.56 1.63
CA GLU A 280 6.50 -22.86 3.01
C GLU A 280 6.49 -24.37 3.32
N ASN A 281 5.60 -25.12 2.68
CA ASN A 281 5.44 -26.57 2.91
C ASN A 281 6.11 -27.44 1.82
N GLY A 282 6.82 -26.85 0.86
CA GLY A 282 7.46 -27.58 -0.24
C GLY A 282 6.48 -28.30 -1.17
N ILE A 283 5.25 -27.78 -1.30
CA ILE A 283 4.22 -28.30 -2.20
C ILE A 283 4.42 -27.65 -3.57
N SER A 284 4.24 -28.42 -4.64
CA SER A 284 4.39 -27.92 -6.01
C SER A 284 3.27 -26.92 -6.36
N PRO A 285 3.57 -25.82 -7.09
CA PRO A 285 2.57 -24.85 -7.58
C PRO A 285 1.41 -25.45 -8.38
N ASP A 286 1.63 -26.62 -8.97
CA ASP A 286 0.69 -27.37 -9.80
C ASP A 286 0.01 -28.53 -9.06
N PHE A 287 0.08 -28.59 -7.73
CA PHE A 287 -0.39 -29.73 -6.94
C PHE A 287 -1.83 -30.16 -7.24
N TYR A 288 -2.74 -29.20 -7.49
CA TYR A 288 -4.14 -29.47 -7.84
C TYR A 288 -4.41 -29.58 -9.34
N SER A 289 -3.37 -29.66 -10.18
CA SER A 289 -3.50 -30.12 -11.57
C SER A 289 -3.60 -31.65 -11.69
N ASP A 290 -3.35 -32.36 -10.59
CA ASP A 290 -3.56 -33.81 -10.44
C ASP A 290 -4.97 -34.08 -9.90
N ASP A 291 -5.76 -34.85 -10.65
CA ASP A 291 -7.15 -35.19 -10.34
C ASP A 291 -7.28 -36.00 -9.05
N GLN A 292 -6.29 -36.84 -8.71
CA GLN A 292 -6.30 -37.62 -7.48
C GLN A 292 -6.10 -36.73 -6.25
N ASN A 293 -5.28 -35.69 -6.35
CA ASN A 293 -5.11 -34.70 -5.27
C ASN A 293 -6.40 -33.91 -5.04
N VAL A 294 -7.05 -33.46 -6.12
CA VAL A 294 -8.35 -32.77 -6.04
C VAL A 294 -9.42 -33.69 -5.46
N LEU A 295 -9.52 -34.94 -5.94
CA LEU A 295 -10.49 -35.92 -5.46
C LEU A 295 -10.35 -36.19 -3.96
N ASN A 296 -9.12 -36.27 -3.47
CA ASN A 296 -8.84 -36.45 -2.05
C ASN A 296 -9.36 -35.28 -1.22
N GLU A 297 -9.21 -34.04 -1.68
CA GLU A 297 -9.76 -32.86 -1.02
C GLU A 297 -11.28 -32.81 -1.09
N LEU A 298 -11.88 -33.04 -2.27
CA LEU A 298 -13.33 -33.10 -2.41
C LEU A 298 -13.95 -34.13 -1.46
N LYS A 299 -13.38 -35.34 -1.36
CA LYS A 299 -13.82 -36.37 -0.42
C LYS A 299 -13.69 -35.94 1.04
N LYS A 300 -12.66 -35.17 1.42
CA LYS A 300 -12.55 -34.62 2.78
C LYS A 300 -13.61 -33.58 3.06
N TRP A 301 -13.91 -32.73 2.08
CA TRP A 301 -14.84 -31.61 2.26
C TRP A 301 -16.30 -32.05 2.26
N THR A 302 -16.67 -33.05 1.45
CA THR A 302 -18.04 -33.56 1.37
C THR A 302 -18.40 -34.57 2.46
N LYS A 303 -17.41 -35.28 3.05
CA LYS A 303 -17.62 -36.20 4.20
C LYS A 303 -18.05 -35.52 5.50
N LYS A 304 -17.91 -34.19 5.60
CA LYS A 304 -18.30 -33.41 6.79
C LYS A 304 -19.73 -32.84 6.72
N ARG A 305 -20.52 -33.22 5.72
CA ARG A 305 -21.97 -32.93 5.66
C ARG A 305 -22.74 -33.93 6.52
#